data_AF-A0A015JP13-F1
#
_entry.id   AF-A0A015JP13-F1
#
_cell.length_a   1.000
_cell.length_b   1.000
_cell.length_c   1.000
_cell.angle_alpha   90.00
_cell.angle_beta   90.00
_cell.angle_gamma   90.00
#
_symmetry.space_group_name_H-M   'P 1'
#
loop_
_entity.id
_entity.type
_entity.pdbx_description
1 polymer ?
#
loop_
_entity_poly.entity_id
_entity_poly.type
_entity_poly.pdbx_seq_one_letter_code
_entity_poly.pdbx_strand_id
1 'polypeptide(L)'
;MPVQVLTGINLIHKALIGDDKVKINEAEESRLAEKAKLIEQYIYRNSNYTVNKNYKDTARSKIWNLKDKKNPELRQNVAEGSINEEEFAQMDAEAMASKERKRQNIIIRKNSLASSIADLSDLDRSNIVNNRNV
;
A
#
# COMPACT_ATOMS: atom_id res chain seq x y z
N MET A 1 21.72 11.58 9.93
CA MET A 1 20.35 11.08 9.67
C MET A 1 19.74 10.58 10.98
N PRO A 2 18.42 10.73 11.19
CA PRO A 2 17.75 10.23 12.40
C PRO A 2 17.85 8.70 12.50
N VAL A 3 18.00 8.15 13.72
CA VAL A 3 18.07 6.69 13.96
C VAL A 3 16.87 5.93 13.40
N GLN A 4 15.70 6.58 13.37
CA GLN A 4 14.45 6.01 12.85
C GLN A 4 14.52 5.77 11.34
N VAL A 5 15.19 6.64 10.59
CA VAL A 5 15.42 6.51 9.13
C VAL A 5 16.34 5.33 8.85
N LEU A 6 17.44 5.21 9.60
CA LEU A 6 18.37 4.08 9.46
C LEU A 6 17.69 2.74 9.78
N THR A 7 16.79 2.73 10.76
CA THR A 7 15.99 1.55 11.09
C THR A 7 15.01 1.19 9.98
N GLY A 8 14.41 2.19 9.32
CA GLY A 8 13.54 2.03 8.15
C GLY A 8 14.26 1.34 6.98
N ILE A 9 15.48 1.79 6.64
CA ILE A 9 16.33 1.17 5.60
C ILE A 9 16.50 -0.33 5.87
N ASN A 10 16.90 -0.69 7.09
CA ASN A 10 17.13 -2.07 7.47
C ASN A 10 15.87 -2.94 7.37
N LEU A 11 14.70 -2.37 7.71
CA LEU A 11 13.42 -3.07 7.62
C LEU A 11 12.98 -3.27 6.17
N ILE A 12 13.14 -2.26 5.30
CA ILE A 12 12.83 -2.36 3.88
C ILE A 12 13.76 -3.37 3.21
N HIS A 13 15.06 -3.33 3.50
CA HIS A 13 16.04 -4.29 3.00
C HIS A 13 15.64 -5.73 3.35
N LYS A 14 15.32 -6.00 4.63
CA LYS A 14 14.81 -7.31 5.07
C LYS A 14 13.51 -7.72 4.38
N ALA A 15 12.62 -6.76 4.13
CA ALA A 15 11.36 -7.05 3.43
C ALA A 15 11.58 -7.42 1.96
N LEU A 16 12.58 -6.83 1.29
CA LEU A 16 12.97 -7.14 -0.09
C LEU A 16 13.64 -8.51 -0.22
N ILE A 17 14.52 -8.86 0.71
CA ILE A 17 15.13 -10.20 0.79
C ILE A 17 14.03 -11.26 1.02
N GLY A 18 13.02 -10.92 1.82
CA GLY A 18 12.01 -11.87 2.28
C GLY A 18 12.54 -12.74 3.42
N ASP A 19 11.63 -13.38 4.16
CA ASP A 19 12.02 -14.30 5.25
C ASP A 19 12.67 -15.60 4.69
N ASP A 20 12.58 -15.82 3.38
CA ASP A 20 13.21 -16.94 2.70
C ASP A 20 14.70 -16.68 2.56
N LYS A 21 15.51 -17.54 3.20
CA LYS A 21 16.98 -17.56 3.11
C LYS A 21 17.45 -17.99 1.71
N VAL A 22 16.95 -17.36 0.66
CA VAL A 22 17.49 -17.49 -0.69
C VAL A 22 18.92 -16.96 -0.59
N LYS A 23 19.90 -17.80 -0.95
CA LYS A 23 21.29 -17.37 -1.09
C LYS A 23 21.34 -16.39 -2.27
N ILE A 24 21.09 -15.13 -1.98
CA ILE A 24 21.24 -14.06 -2.97
C ILE A 24 22.75 -13.83 -3.14
N ASN A 25 23.19 -13.59 -4.36
CA ASN A 25 24.58 -13.24 -4.62
C ASN A 25 24.92 -11.95 -3.85
N GLU A 26 26.13 -11.83 -3.32
CA GLU A 26 26.58 -10.65 -2.55
C GLU A 26 26.41 -9.34 -3.33
N ALA A 27 26.54 -9.40 -4.66
CA ALA A 27 26.26 -8.28 -5.57
C ALA A 27 24.78 -7.86 -5.60
N GLU A 28 23.86 -8.81 -5.54
CA GLU A 28 22.42 -8.56 -5.52
C GLU A 28 21.97 -8.06 -4.14
N GLU A 29 22.55 -8.57 -3.05
CA GLU A 29 22.32 -8.02 -1.71
C GLU A 29 22.75 -6.56 -1.61
N SER A 30 23.93 -6.22 -2.14
CA SER A 30 24.41 -4.84 -2.19
C SER A 30 23.47 -3.92 -2.98
N ARG A 31 22.97 -4.38 -4.14
CA ARG A 31 21.97 -3.66 -4.94
C ARG A 31 20.66 -3.44 -4.19
N LEU A 32 20.15 -4.46 -3.52
CA LEU A 32 18.91 -4.36 -2.74
C LEU A 32 19.06 -3.42 -1.55
N ALA A 33 20.23 -3.41 -0.90
CA ALA A 33 20.54 -2.49 0.19
C ALA A 33 20.57 -1.03 -0.29
N GLU A 34 21.16 -0.78 -1.47
CA GLU A 34 21.17 0.55 -2.08
C GLU A 34 19.76 1.01 -2.46
N LYS A 35 18.96 0.13 -3.06
CA LYS A 35 17.54 0.40 -3.34
C LYS A 35 16.74 0.72 -2.08
N ALA A 36 16.89 -0.08 -1.03
CA ALA A 36 16.20 0.16 0.24
C ALA A 36 16.55 1.54 0.83
N LYS A 37 17.82 1.96 0.70
CA LYS A 37 18.28 3.28 1.11
C LYS A 37 17.63 4.40 0.29
N LEU A 38 17.51 4.23 -1.03
CA LEU A 38 16.84 5.20 -1.90
C LEU A 38 15.36 5.34 -1.55
N ILE A 39 14.63 4.22 -1.43
CA ILE A 39 13.21 4.21 -1.07
C ILE A 39 12.99 4.97 0.24
N GLU A 40 13.79 4.69 1.26
CA GLU A 40 13.69 5.37 2.55
C GLU A 40 13.94 6.88 2.43
N GLN A 41 14.94 7.29 1.63
CA GLN A 41 15.23 8.70 1.40
C GLN A 41 14.05 9.41 0.74
N TYR A 42 13.40 8.79 -0.24
CA TYR A 42 12.21 9.37 -0.87
C TYR A 42 11.03 9.45 0.11
N ILE A 43 10.81 8.44 0.96
CA ILE A 43 9.77 8.49 2.01
C ILE A 43 10.05 9.64 2.99
N TYR A 44 11.31 9.80 3.40
CA TYR A 44 11.72 10.87 4.29
C TYR A 44 11.56 12.25 3.66
N ARG A 45 11.95 12.40 2.38
CA ARG A 45 11.77 13.62 1.59
C ARG A 45 10.30 14.00 1.45
N ASN A 46 9.44 13.03 1.12
CA ASN A 46 7.99 13.23 0.97
C ASN A 46 7.33 13.63 2.30
N SER A 47 7.91 13.21 3.42
CA SER A 47 7.46 13.58 4.77
C SER A 47 8.04 14.91 5.24
N ASN A 48 8.46 15.78 4.31
CA ASN A 48 9.12 17.07 4.56
C ASN A 48 10.37 16.95 5.43
N TYR A 49 11.12 15.85 5.32
CA TYR A 49 12.28 15.55 6.17
C TYR A 49 11.95 15.55 7.66
N THR A 50 10.71 15.23 8.02
CA THR A 50 10.26 15.13 9.41
C THR A 50 9.81 13.72 9.73
N VAL A 51 10.20 13.24 10.92
CA VAL A 51 9.78 11.94 11.42
C VAL A 51 8.47 12.11 12.20
N ASN A 52 7.40 12.40 11.48
CA ASN A 52 6.06 12.54 12.04
C ASN A 52 5.30 11.19 12.06
N LYS A 53 4.05 11.21 12.52
CA LYS A 53 3.21 10.00 12.54
C LYS A 53 2.95 9.47 11.13
N ASN A 54 2.70 10.34 10.16
CA ASN A 54 2.49 9.98 8.75
C ASN A 54 3.69 9.24 8.16
N TYR A 55 4.92 9.72 8.39
CA TYR A 55 6.13 9.04 7.97
C TYR A 55 6.18 7.59 8.49
N LYS A 56 5.92 7.40 9.78
CA LYS A 56 5.96 6.05 10.39
C LYS A 56 4.86 5.15 9.84
N ASP A 57 3.67 5.68 9.61
CA ASP A 57 2.54 4.92 9.09
C ASP A 57 2.76 4.56 7.61
N THR A 58 3.29 5.48 6.80
CA THR A 58 3.70 5.23 5.42
C THR A 58 4.81 4.17 5.37
N ALA A 59 5.89 4.33 6.13
CA ALA A 59 7.01 3.39 6.16
C ALA A 59 6.55 1.98 6.56
N ARG A 60 5.72 1.86 7.61
CA ARG A 60 5.12 0.57 8.01
C ARG A 60 4.27 -0.03 6.91
N SER A 61 3.44 0.78 6.25
CA SER A 61 2.61 0.29 5.15
C SER A 61 3.46 -0.22 3.98
N LYS A 62 4.56 0.46 3.63
CA LYS A 62 5.49 -0.01 2.58
C LYS A 62 6.11 -1.35 2.94
N ILE A 63 6.62 -1.47 4.17
CA ILE A 63 7.20 -2.72 4.67
C ILE A 63 6.17 -3.84 4.63
N TRP A 64 4.94 -3.58 5.07
CA TRP A 64 3.89 -4.60 5.10
C TRP A 64 3.46 -5.04 3.69
N ASN A 65 3.38 -4.11 2.74
CA ASN A 65 3.11 -4.42 1.34
C ASN A 65 4.23 -5.27 0.70
N LEU A 66 5.50 -4.98 1.01
CA LEU A 66 6.64 -5.80 0.54
C LEU A 66 6.66 -7.19 1.18
N LYS A 67 6.20 -7.31 2.43
CA LYS A 67 6.09 -8.59 3.14
C LYS A 67 4.78 -9.35 2.83
N ASP A 68 3.86 -8.79 2.03
CA ASP A 68 2.58 -9.43 1.77
C ASP A 68 2.77 -10.68 0.89
N LYS A 69 2.64 -11.86 1.51
CA LYS A 69 2.74 -13.17 0.84
C LYS A 69 1.71 -13.35 -0.27
N LYS A 70 0.63 -12.55 -0.28
CA LYS A 70 -0.40 -12.58 -1.33
C LYS A 70 -0.01 -11.78 -2.58
N ASN A 71 1.09 -11.02 -2.54
CA ASN A 71 1.57 -10.24 -3.68
C ASN A 71 3.11 -10.33 -3.84
N PRO A 72 3.65 -11.54 -4.10
CA PRO A 72 5.09 -11.71 -4.30
C PRO A 72 5.62 -10.95 -5.53
N GLU A 73 4.77 -10.71 -6.53
CA GLU A 73 5.11 -9.93 -7.73
C GLU A 73 5.54 -8.50 -7.38
N LEU A 74 4.91 -7.83 -6.40
CA LEU A 74 5.30 -6.47 -6.01
C LEU A 74 6.73 -6.44 -5.49
N ARG A 75 7.11 -7.41 -4.65
CA ARG A 75 8.48 -7.52 -4.13
C ARG A 75 9.46 -7.78 -5.27
N GLN A 76 9.12 -8.68 -6.18
CA GLN A 76 9.97 -9.03 -7.32
C GLN A 76 10.15 -7.84 -8.27
N ASN A 77 9.08 -7.11 -8.60
CA ASN A 77 9.15 -5.93 -9.47
C ASN A 77 10.02 -4.82 -8.88
N VAL A 78 9.99 -4.62 -7.56
CA VAL A 78 10.87 -3.65 -6.88
C VAL A 78 12.32 -4.15 -6.86
N ALA A 79 12.52 -5.44 -6.57
CA ALA A 79 13.85 -6.07 -6.56
C ALA A 79 14.52 -6.03 -7.96
N GLU A 80 13.79 -6.37 -9.01
CA GLU A 80 14.24 -6.35 -10.40
C GLU A 80 14.34 -4.93 -10.98
N GLY A 81 13.70 -3.94 -10.35
CA GLY A 81 13.74 -2.53 -10.78
C GLY A 81 12.73 -2.18 -11.88
N SER A 82 11.69 -3.00 -12.05
CA SER A 82 10.55 -2.67 -12.90
C SER A 82 9.70 -1.53 -12.33
N ILE A 83 9.77 -1.26 -11.02
CA ILE A 83 9.14 -0.13 -10.35
C ILE A 83 10.25 0.76 -9.78
N ASN A 84 10.23 2.05 -10.14
CA ASN A 84 11.20 3.03 -9.65
C ASN A 84 11.06 3.25 -8.14
N GLU A 85 12.17 3.51 -7.46
CA GLU A 85 12.22 3.70 -5.99
C GLU A 85 11.45 4.95 -5.56
N GLU A 86 11.49 6.00 -6.37
CA GLU A 86 10.73 7.25 -6.16
C GLU A 86 9.22 7.02 -6.33
N GLU A 87 8.84 6.31 -7.38
CA GLU A 87 7.44 5.96 -7.65
C GLU A 87 6.90 5.05 -6.54
N PHE A 88 7.68 4.07 -6.09
CA PHE A 88 7.32 3.24 -4.95
C PHE A 88 7.17 4.06 -3.66
N ALA A 89 8.05 5.02 -3.39
CA ALA A 89 7.92 5.87 -2.21
C ALA A 89 6.69 6.80 -2.26
N GLN A 90 6.28 7.24 -3.45
CA GLN A 90 5.11 8.10 -3.67
C GLN A 90 3.79 7.34 -3.81
N MET A 91 3.80 6.12 -4.37
CA MET A 91 2.60 5.32 -4.63
C MET A 91 1.81 5.12 -3.35
N ASP A 92 0.49 5.19 -3.40
CA ASP A 92 -0.32 5.07 -2.19
C ASP A 92 -0.40 3.62 -1.68
N ALA A 93 -0.64 3.43 -0.38
CA ALA A 93 -0.77 2.11 0.24
C ALA A 93 -1.89 1.28 -0.41
N GLU A 94 -3.00 1.92 -0.78
CA GLU A 94 -4.11 1.33 -1.52
C GLU A 94 -3.74 0.99 -2.96
N ALA A 95 -2.83 1.76 -3.58
CA ALA A 95 -2.36 1.53 -4.94
C ALA A 95 -1.41 0.33 -5.05
N MET A 96 -0.78 -0.08 -3.96
CA MET A 96 0.13 -1.24 -3.88
C MET A 96 -0.54 -2.54 -3.41
N ALA A 97 -1.72 -2.46 -2.81
CA ALA A 97 -2.47 -3.65 -2.38
C ALA A 97 -2.78 -4.54 -3.59
N SER A 98 -2.75 -5.86 -3.40
CA SER A 98 -2.91 -6.85 -4.48
C SER A 98 -4.13 -6.55 -5.36
N LYS A 99 -4.05 -6.88 -6.66
CA LYS A 99 -5.17 -6.72 -7.62
C LYS A 99 -6.48 -7.28 -7.07
N GLU A 100 -6.42 -8.34 -6.27
CA GLU A 100 -7.56 -8.98 -5.62
C GLU A 100 -8.16 -8.13 -4.49
N ARG A 101 -7.35 -7.54 -3.60
CA ARG A 101 -7.85 -6.62 -2.57
C ARG A 101 -8.40 -5.32 -3.15
N LYS A 102 -7.78 -4.77 -4.20
CA LYS A 102 -8.35 -3.62 -4.92
C LYS A 102 -9.73 -3.93 -5.47
N ARG A 103 -9.90 -5.08 -6.12
CA ARG A 103 -11.21 -5.54 -6.61
C ARG A 103 -12.21 -5.70 -5.47
N GLN A 104 -11.82 -6.33 -4.36
CA GLN A 104 -12.71 -6.53 -3.20
C GLN A 104 -13.15 -5.19 -2.58
N ASN A 105 -12.25 -4.21 -2.42
CA ASN A 105 -12.61 -2.88 -1.91
C ASN A 105 -13.55 -2.13 -2.86
N ILE A 106 -13.34 -2.24 -4.18
CA ILE A 106 -14.25 -1.66 -5.18
C ILE A 106 -15.63 -2.32 -5.07
N ILE A 107 -15.69 -3.65 -4.94
CA ILE A 107 -16.95 -4.40 -4.82
C ILE A 107 -17.67 -4.03 -3.52
N ILE A 108 -16.97 -3.95 -2.38
CA ILE A 108 -17.55 -3.58 -1.08
C ILE A 108 -18.08 -2.15 -1.10
N ARG A 109 -17.30 -1.17 -1.62
CA ARG A 109 -17.78 0.21 -1.77
C ARG A 109 -19.00 0.28 -2.68
N LYS A 110 -18.98 -0.44 -3.81
CA LYS A 110 -20.10 -0.48 -4.75
C LYS A 110 -21.36 -1.09 -4.13
N ASN A 111 -21.22 -2.20 -3.39
CA ASN A 111 -22.35 -2.84 -2.71
C ASN A 111 -22.91 -2.00 -1.56
N SER A 112 -22.05 -1.32 -0.79
CA SER A 112 -22.46 -0.38 0.27
C SER A 112 -23.28 0.77 -0.31
N LEU A 113 -22.79 1.43 -1.36
CA LEU A 113 -23.52 2.50 -2.06
C LEU A 113 -24.83 2.00 -2.67
N ALA A 114 -24.82 0.83 -3.30
CA ALA A 114 -26.03 0.25 -3.89
C ALA A 114 -27.11 -0.05 -2.84
N SER A 115 -26.71 -0.53 -1.65
CA SER A 115 -27.65 -0.82 -0.56
C SER A 115 -28.31 0.46 -0.04
N SER A 116 -27.53 1.52 0.19
CA SER A 116 -28.08 2.81 0.67
C SER A 116 -29.01 3.49 -0.35
N ILE A 117 -28.75 3.35 -1.65
CA ILE A 117 -29.63 3.89 -2.71
C ILE A 117 -30.93 3.09 -2.79
N ALA A 118 -30.89 1.77 -2.61
CA ALA A 118 -32.09 0.93 -2.59
C ALA A 118 -33.02 1.33 -1.44
N ASP A 119 -32.49 1.52 -0.23
CA ASP A 119 -33.25 1.94 0.94
C ASP A 119 -33.97 3.29 0.72
N LEU A 120 -33.31 4.24 0.05
CA LEU A 120 -33.91 5.53 -0.32
C LEU A 120 -35.02 5.37 -1.37
N SER A 121 -34.83 4.48 -2.35
CA SER A 121 -35.83 4.24 -3.39
C SER A 121 -37.09 3.54 -2.88
N ASP A 122 -36.96 2.68 -1.87
CA ASP A 122 -38.09 2.00 -1.22
C ASP A 122 -38.89 2.98 -0.34
N LEU A 123 -38.23 3.95 0.29
CA LEU A 123 -38.88 5.06 0.99
C LEU A 123 -39.69 5.93 0.02
N ASP A 124 -39.13 6.29 -1.13
CA ASP A 124 -39.84 7.08 -2.15
C ASP A 124 -41.05 6.33 -2.73
N ARG A 125 -40.93 5.02 -2.97
CA ARG A 125 -42.09 4.20 -3.40
C ARG A 125 -43.19 4.16 -2.35
N SER A 126 -42.84 4.02 -1.07
CA SER A 126 -43.82 4.00 0.01
C SER A 126 -44.55 5.33 0.18
N ASN A 127 -43.85 6.46 0.01
CA ASN A 127 -44.42 7.80 0.06
C ASN A 127 -45.37 8.07 -1.12
N ILE A 128 -45.05 7.59 -2.33
CA ILE A 128 -45.92 7.75 -3.51
C ILE A 128 -47.19 6.90 -3.40
N VAL A 129 -47.11 5.69 -2.83
CA VAL A 129 -48.27 4.82 -2.63
C VAL A 129 -49.19 5.35 -1.53
N ASN A 130 -48.62 5.87 -0.43
CA ASN A 130 -49.41 6.43 0.68
C ASN A 130 -50.13 7.74 0.31
N ASN A 131 -49.56 8.55 -0.59
CA ASN A 131 -50.15 9.84 -1.00
C ASN A 131 -51.16 9.75 -2.16
N ARG A 132 -51.47 8.54 -2.64
CA ARG A 132 -52.50 8.28 -3.67
C ARG A 132 -53.82 7.75 -3.10
N ASN A 133 -53.89 7.52 -1.79
CA ASN A 133 -55.06 6.97 -1.09
C ASN A 133 -55.79 8.01 -0.20
N VAL A 134 -55.60 9.30 -0.46
CA VAL A 134 -56.36 10.42 0.14
C VAL A 134 -56.99 11.23 -0.98
#